data_AF-K1U3E6-F1
#
_entry.id   AF-K1U3E6-F1
#
_cell.length_a   1.000
_cell.length_b   1.000
_cell.length_c   1.000
_cell.angle_alpha   90.00
_cell.angle_beta   90.00
_cell.angle_gamma   90.00
#
_symmetry.space_group_name_H-M   'P 1'
#
loop_
_entity.id
_entity.type
_entity.pdbx_description
1 polymer ?
#
loop_
_entity_poly.entity_id
_entity_poly.type
_entity_poly.pdbx_seq_one_letter_code
_entity_poly.pdbx_strand_id
1 'polypeptide(L)'
;MRTTKEEKTFLTFPLRVVLQGKDGRNETVEISVSKEGGQKKVSGYRNGLRVEVAGTLFLKRRGEKLYFNLFADRIGPAADIADSIKGELSFRGKVGKNIEERKDKKDKSYTMFSAFSTEKVDENFEYQWVR
;
A
#
# COMPACT_ATOMS: atom_id res chain seq x y z
N MET A 1 -2.35 4.79 19.94
CA MET A 1 -3.25 3.62 20.09
C MET A 1 -4.66 4.04 19.75
N ARG A 2 -5.43 3.18 19.10
CA ARG A 2 -6.86 3.39 18.85
C ARG A 2 -7.63 2.16 19.33
N THR A 3 -8.76 2.37 19.99
CA THR A 3 -9.65 1.28 20.42
C THR A 3 -10.92 1.35 19.59
N THR A 4 -11.35 0.23 19.04
CA THR A 4 -12.61 0.15 18.28
C THR A 4 -13.80 0.01 19.21
N LYS A 5 -15.02 0.10 18.65
CA LYS A 5 -16.26 -0.19 19.40
C LYS A 5 -16.33 -1.63 19.93
N GLU A 6 -15.57 -2.55 19.32
CA GLU A 6 -15.44 -3.96 19.74
C GLU A 6 -14.34 -4.17 20.79
N GLU A 7 -13.86 -3.10 21.44
CA GLU A 7 -12.77 -3.11 22.42
C GLU A 7 -11.41 -3.62 21.89
N LYS A 8 -11.29 -3.86 20.58
CA LYS A 8 -10.01 -4.21 19.96
C LYS A 8 -9.10 -3.01 19.92
N THR A 9 -7.87 -3.22 20.36
CA THR A 9 -6.85 -2.17 20.42
C THR A 9 -5.87 -2.32 19.26
N PHE A 10 -5.61 -1.20 18.58
CA PHE A 10 -4.69 -1.11 17.45
C PHE A 10 -3.58 -0.10 17.74
N LEU A 11 -2.34 -0.51 17.46
CA LEU A 11 -1.23 0.40 17.19
C LEU A 11 -1.42 0.97 15.78
N THR A 12 -1.37 2.30 15.66
CA THR A 12 -1.50 2.99 14.37
C THR A 12 -0.45 4.09 14.26
N PHE A 13 0.18 4.20 13.10
CA PHE A 13 1.14 5.25 12.78
C PHE A 13 1.26 5.44 11.26
N PRO A 14 1.57 6.65 10.78
CA PRO A 14 1.95 6.86 9.40
C PRO A 14 3.38 6.37 9.16
N LEU A 15 3.60 5.68 8.05
CA LEU A 15 4.91 5.31 7.54
C LEU A 15 5.15 6.07 6.22
N ARG A 16 6.24 6.81 6.14
CA ARG A 16 6.66 7.48 4.90
C ARG A 16 7.70 6.62 4.20
N VAL A 17 7.48 6.36 2.92
CA VAL A 17 8.37 5.58 2.07
C VAL A 17 8.74 6.44 0.86
N VAL A 18 10.02 6.72 0.70
CA VAL A 18 10.55 7.49 -0.43
C VAL A 18 10.90 6.54 -1.57
N LEU A 19 10.21 6.63 -2.69
CA LEU A 19 10.45 5.82 -3.88
C LEU A 19 11.10 6.66 -4.97
N GLN A 20 12.15 6.12 -5.59
CA GLN A 20 12.83 6.79 -6.70
C GLN A 20 12.12 6.45 -8.03
N GLY A 21 11.63 7.48 -8.71
CA GLY A 21 11.06 7.39 -10.05
C GLY A 21 12.12 7.13 -11.12
N LYS A 22 11.69 6.70 -12.31
CA LYS A 22 12.59 6.45 -13.46
C LYS A 22 13.31 7.72 -13.95
N ASP A 23 12.75 8.89 -13.65
CA ASP A 23 13.34 10.20 -13.96
C ASP A 23 14.32 10.68 -12.86
N GLY A 24 14.60 9.84 -11.86
CA GLY A 24 15.49 10.15 -10.75
C GLY A 24 14.84 11.02 -9.66
N ARG A 25 13.57 11.41 -9.81
CA ARG A 25 12.84 12.18 -8.79
C ARG A 25 12.31 11.25 -7.71
N ASN A 26 12.37 11.74 -6.46
CA ASN A 26 11.84 11.01 -5.33
C ASN A 26 10.38 11.38 -5.09
N GLU A 27 9.52 10.37 -4.99
CA GLU A 27 8.13 10.51 -4.54
C GLU A 27 7.98 9.93 -3.14
N THR A 28 7.22 10.60 -2.28
CA THR A 28 6.93 10.09 -0.92
C THR A 28 5.53 9.48 -0.91
N VAL A 29 5.46 8.20 -0.59
CA VAL A 29 4.20 7.49 -0.32
C VAL A 29 3.98 7.48 1.19
N GLU A 30 2.83 7.99 1.63
CA GLU A 30 2.40 7.88 3.03
C GLU A 30 1.45 6.68 3.18
N ILE A 31 1.84 5.74 4.05
CA ILE A 31 1.12 4.51 4.33
C ILE A 31 0.59 4.57 5.76
N SER A 32 -0.73 4.44 5.93
CA SER A 32 -1.33 4.28 7.25
C SER A 32 -1.14 2.84 7.71
N VAL A 33 -0.26 2.62 8.68
CA VAL A 33 -0.01 1.30 9.26
C VAL A 33 -0.93 1.08 10.46
N SER A 34 -1.51 -0.11 10.54
CA SER A 34 -2.31 -0.57 11.67
C SER A 34 -1.89 -1.98 12.06
N LYS A 35 -1.78 -2.24 13.37
CA LYS A 35 -1.47 -3.57 13.92
C LYS A 35 -2.33 -3.84 15.14
N GLU A 36 -3.01 -4.98 15.15
CA GLU A 36 -3.75 -5.43 16.33
C GLU A 36 -2.78 -5.77 17.47
N GLY A 37 -3.07 -5.28 18.68
CA GLY A 37 -2.26 -5.57 19.87
C GLY A 37 -2.48 -4.62 21.04
N GLY A 38 -2.18 -5.11 22.25
CA GLY A 38 -2.33 -4.37 23.50
C GLY A 38 -1.19 -3.37 23.79
N GLN A 39 -1.41 -2.51 24.80
CA GLN A 39 -0.54 -1.38 25.18
C GLN A 39 0.95 -1.74 25.46
N LYS A 40 1.26 -2.99 25.82
CA LYS A 40 2.62 -3.42 26.23
C LYS A 40 3.70 -3.34 25.15
N LYS A 41 3.36 -3.14 23.86
CA LYS A 41 4.34 -3.11 22.74
C LYS A 41 4.67 -1.73 22.18
N VAL A 42 4.12 -0.64 22.74
CA VAL A 42 4.22 0.70 22.11
C VAL A 42 5.53 1.42 22.44
N SER A 43 6.15 1.15 23.59
CA SER A 43 7.33 1.87 24.10
C SER A 43 8.56 1.78 23.19
N GLY A 44 8.62 0.81 22.27
CA GLY A 44 9.71 0.66 21.30
C GLY A 44 9.60 1.54 20.05
N TYR A 45 8.43 2.12 19.76
CA TYR A 45 8.21 2.90 18.55
C TYR A 45 8.34 4.39 18.82
N ARG A 46 9.19 5.07 18.05
CA ARG A 46 9.48 6.51 18.18
C ARG A 46 9.43 7.15 16.80
N ASN A 47 9.09 8.44 16.74
CA ASN A 47 9.18 9.20 15.48
C ASN A 47 10.60 9.16 14.94
N GLY A 48 10.74 8.97 13.63
CA GLY A 48 12.04 8.87 12.95
C GLY A 48 12.68 7.47 12.98
N LEU A 49 12.07 6.49 13.67
CA LEU A 49 12.56 5.11 13.63
C LEU A 49 12.34 4.50 12.24
N ARG A 50 13.40 3.95 11.64
CA ARG A 50 13.31 3.15 10.41
C ARG A 50 12.79 1.74 10.76
N VAL A 51 11.73 1.33 10.09
CA VAL A 51 11.05 0.06 10.36
C VAL A 51 10.84 -0.74 9.08
N GLU A 52 10.87 -2.06 9.22
CA GLU A 52 10.34 -2.98 8.22
C GLU A 52 8.95 -3.44 8.70
N VAL A 53 7.96 -3.32 7.83
CA VAL A 53 6.58 -3.72 8.13
C VAL A 53 6.14 -4.76 7.12
N ALA A 54 5.78 -5.94 7.62
CA ALA A 54 5.20 -7.01 6.82
C ALA A 54 3.72 -7.14 7.14
N GLY A 55 2.90 -7.27 6.10
CA GLY A 55 1.45 -7.36 6.23
C GLY A 55 0.74 -7.19 4.89
N THR A 56 -0.56 -6.95 4.95
CA THR A 56 -1.40 -6.74 3.75
C THR A 56 -1.63 -5.25 3.52
N LEU A 57 -1.23 -4.76 2.35
CA LEU A 57 -1.47 -3.39 1.90
C LEU A 57 -2.77 -3.31 1.07
N PHE A 58 -3.71 -2.50 1.53
CA PHE A 58 -4.96 -2.20 0.85
C PHE A 58 -4.93 -0.80 0.25
N LEU A 59 -5.20 -0.71 -1.05
CA LEU A 59 -5.38 0.54 -1.76
C LEU A 59 -6.87 0.87 -1.79
N LYS A 60 -7.27 2.01 -1.23
CA LYS A 60 -8.67 2.45 -1.20
C LYS A 60 -8.82 3.83 -1.85
N ARG A 61 -9.66 3.92 -2.88
CA ARG A 61 -10.07 5.18 -3.50
C ARG A 61 -11.22 5.78 -2.70
N ARG A 62 -11.15 7.06 -2.30
CA ARG A 62 -12.29 7.84 -1.80
C ARG A 62 -12.22 9.23 -2.43
N GLY A 63 -13.13 9.53 -3.35
CA GLY A 63 -13.07 10.70 -4.21
C GLY A 63 -11.75 10.75 -5.00
N GLU A 64 -11.02 11.86 -4.85
CA GLU A 64 -9.74 12.07 -5.54
C GLU A 64 -8.54 11.43 -4.84
N LYS A 65 -8.71 10.96 -3.60
CA LYS A 65 -7.61 10.44 -2.78
C LYS A 65 -7.47 8.93 -2.90
N LEU A 66 -6.23 8.47 -3.02
CA LEU A 66 -5.84 7.07 -2.93
C LEU A 66 -5.14 6.83 -1.60
N TYR A 67 -5.75 6.01 -0.74
CA TYR A 67 -5.22 5.67 0.57
C TYR A 67 -4.49 4.35 0.54
N PHE A 68 -3.28 4.36 1.10
CA PHE A 68 -2.45 3.18 1.31
C PHE A 68 -2.60 2.74 2.77
N ASN A 69 -3.33 1.67 3.03
CA ASN A 69 -3.58 1.16 4.38
C ASN A 69 -2.92 -0.19 4.56
N LEU A 70 -1.94 -0.29 5.44
CA LEU A 70 -1.25 -1.54 5.71
C LEU A 70 -1.72 -2.13 7.04
N PHE A 71 -2.25 -3.35 6.99
CA PHE A 71 -2.53 -4.15 8.17
C PHE A 71 -1.35 -5.08 8.45
N ALA A 72 -0.64 -4.83 9.55
CA ALA A 72 0.68 -5.37 9.81
C ALA A 72 0.65 -6.64 10.67
N ASP A 73 1.21 -7.72 10.13
CA ASP A 73 1.46 -8.97 10.83
C ASP A 73 2.74 -8.88 11.67
N ARG A 74 3.76 -8.19 11.16
CA ARG A 74 5.06 -7.97 11.82
C ARG A 74 5.54 -6.54 11.62
N ILE A 75 6.12 -5.98 12.67
CA ILE A 75 6.88 -4.74 12.62
C ILE A 75 8.23 -5.06 13.26
N GLY A 76 9.32 -4.73 12.57
CA GLY A 76 10.69 -4.93 13.05
C GLY A 76 11.58 -3.74 12.66
N PRO A 77 12.84 -3.75 13.09
CA PRO A 77 13.82 -2.78 12.62
C PRO A 77 14.00 -2.93 11.09
N ALA A 78 14.20 -1.81 10.39
CA ALA A 78 14.56 -1.87 8.99
C ALA A 78 15.95 -2.51 8.82
N ALA A 79 16.07 -3.50 7.93
CA ALA A 79 17.35 -4.12 7.60
C ALA A 79 18.18 -3.29 6.60
N ASP A 80 17.52 -2.41 5.82
CA ASP A 80 18.12 -1.62 4.75
C ASP A 80 17.94 -0.11 4.99
N ILE A 81 18.88 0.66 4.45
CA ILE A 81 18.88 2.13 4.42
C ILE A 81 17.96 2.63 3.29
N ALA A 82 17.79 1.85 2.22
CA ALA A 82 16.90 2.22 1.13
C ALA A 82 15.43 1.94 1.46
N ASP A 83 14.56 2.89 1.17
CA ASP A 83 13.12 2.75 1.26
C ASP A 83 12.61 1.87 0.10
N SER A 84 11.72 0.92 0.37
CA SER A 84 11.10 0.11 -0.68
C SER A 84 9.73 -0.44 -0.28
N ILE A 85 8.92 -0.75 -1.29
CA ILE A 85 7.68 -1.53 -1.16
C ILE A 85 7.82 -2.74 -2.06
N LYS A 86 7.69 -3.94 -1.49
CA LYS A 86 7.81 -5.21 -2.21
C LYS A 86 6.71 -6.15 -1.74
N GLY A 87 6.19 -6.97 -2.64
CA GLY A 87 5.14 -7.93 -2.33
C GLY A 87 4.42 -8.41 -3.58
N GLU A 88 3.37 -9.19 -3.35
CA GLU A 88 2.49 -9.69 -4.41
C GLU A 88 1.23 -8.82 -4.49
N LEU A 89 0.81 -8.49 -5.72
CA LEU A 89 -0.44 -7.78 -5.96
C LEU A 89 -1.53 -8.77 -6.38
N SER A 90 -2.55 -8.90 -5.53
CA SER A 90 -3.80 -9.55 -5.90
C SER A 90 -4.81 -8.50 -6.36
N PHE A 91 -5.25 -8.60 -7.61
CA PHE A 91 -6.23 -7.70 -8.18
C PHE A 91 -7.50 -8.46 -8.57
N ARG A 92 -8.65 -7.99 -8.07
CA ARG A 92 -9.97 -8.47 -8.47
C ARG A 92 -10.72 -7.34 -9.14
N GLY A 93 -11.07 -7.52 -10.40
CA GLY A 93 -11.75 -6.51 -11.19
C GLY A 93 -12.00 -6.97 -12.61
N LYS A 94 -12.35 -6.02 -13.47
CA LYS A 94 -12.58 -6.24 -14.89
C LYS A 94 -11.39 -5.71 -15.69
N VAL A 95 -10.84 -6.55 -16.55
CA VAL A 95 -9.82 -6.13 -17.52
C VAL A 95 -10.50 -5.35 -18.64
N GLY A 96 -9.80 -4.34 -19.15
CA GLY A 96 -10.19 -3.56 -20.32
C GLY A 96 -10.28 -4.42 -21.57
N LYS A 97 -10.85 -3.86 -22.64
CA LYS A 97 -11.09 -4.61 -23.89
C LYS A 97 -9.81 -5.03 -24.60
N ASN A 98 -8.72 -4.29 -24.42
CA ASN A 98 -7.48 -4.49 -25.15
C ASN A 98 -6.38 -4.95 -24.18
N ILE A 99 -5.80 -6.11 -24.49
CA ILE A 99 -4.58 -6.62 -23.89
C ILE A 99 -3.57 -6.72 -25.03
N GLU A 100 -2.46 -6.01 -24.91
CA GLU A 100 -1.46 -5.89 -25.96
C GLU A 100 -0.16 -6.54 -25.53
N GLU A 101 0.47 -7.30 -26.42
CA GLU A 101 1.86 -7.70 -26.26
C GLU A 101 2.76 -6.65 -26.90
N ARG A 102 3.72 -6.15 -26.13
CA ARG A 102 4.68 -5.11 -26.53
C ARG A 102 6.08 -5.60 -26.24
N LYS A 103 7.07 -4.96 -26.86
CA LYS A 103 8.49 -5.23 -26.62
C LYS A 103 9.14 -4.00 -26.00
N ASP A 104 9.98 -4.21 -25.00
CA ASP A 104 10.77 -3.14 -24.40
C ASP A 104 11.94 -2.73 -25.31
N LYS A 105 12.77 -1.76 -24.87
CA LYS A 105 13.94 -1.29 -25.63
C LYS A 105 15.01 -2.38 -25.86
N LYS A 106 14.90 -3.53 -25.19
CA LYS A 106 15.81 -4.68 -25.28
C LYS A 106 15.15 -5.88 -25.97
N ASP A 107 14.06 -5.65 -26.71
CA ASP A 107 13.27 -6.66 -27.42
C ASP A 107 12.56 -7.69 -26.52
N LYS A 108 12.46 -7.43 -25.21
CA LYS A 108 11.77 -8.33 -24.27
C LYS A 108 10.26 -8.10 -24.33
N SER A 109 9.51 -9.16 -24.63
CA SER A 109 8.04 -9.13 -24.58
C SER A 109 7.50 -8.81 -23.18
N TYR A 110 6.47 -7.97 -23.13
CA TYR A 110 5.65 -7.69 -21.95
C TYR A 110 4.19 -7.45 -22.34
N THR A 111 3.27 -7.79 -21.45
CA THR A 111 1.84 -7.56 -21.64
C THR A 111 1.43 -6.23 -21.05
N MET A 112 0.73 -5.41 -21.82
CA MET A 112 0.11 -4.16 -21.38
C MET A 112 -1.41 -4.35 -21.35
N PHE A 113 -2.03 -4.00 -20.24
CA PHE A 113 -3.47 -4.04 -20.08
C PHE A 113 -3.92 -2.91 -19.16
N SER A 114 -5.19 -2.55 -19.26
CA SER A 114 -5.86 -1.75 -18.23
C SER A 114 -6.86 -2.61 -17.49
N ALA A 115 -7.11 -2.33 -16.23
CA ALA A 115 -8.16 -2.98 -15.47
C ALA A 115 -8.77 -2.01 -14.47
N PHE A 116 -9.98 -2.30 -13.99
CA PHE A 116 -10.58 -1.55 -12.89
C PHE A 116 -11.25 -2.48 -11.87
N SER A 117 -11.16 -2.07 -10.60
CA SER A 117 -11.93 -2.65 -9.50
C SER A 117 -12.98 -1.64 -9.05
N THR A 118 -14.09 -2.14 -8.52
CA THR A 118 -15.20 -1.32 -8.05
C THR A 118 -15.52 -1.68 -6.61
N GLU A 119 -15.59 -0.68 -5.73
CA GLU A 119 -16.01 -0.80 -4.33
C GLU A 119 -17.29 0.02 -4.15
N LYS A 120 -18.32 -0.57 -3.53
CA LYS A 120 -19.49 0.20 -3.08
C LYS A 120 -19.11 0.97 -1.82
N VAL A 121 -19.29 2.29 -1.85
CA VAL A 121 -19.01 3.20 -0.72
C VAL A 121 -20.28 4.00 -0.48
N ASP A 122 -20.94 3.72 0.64
CA ASP A 122 -22.26 4.24 0.98
C ASP A 122 -23.27 3.98 -0.16
N GLU A 123 -23.84 5.03 -0.75
CA GLU A 123 -24.78 4.94 -1.87
C GLU A 123 -24.09 5.01 -3.25
N ASN A 124 -22.77 5.22 -3.29
CA ASN A 124 -21.99 5.42 -4.53
C ASN A 124 -21.03 4.25 -4.82
N PHE A 125 -20.41 4.30 -6.00
CA PHE A 125 -19.37 3.36 -6.42
C PHE A 125 -18.06 4.09 -6.67
N GLU A 126 -16.99 3.58 -6.06
CA GLU A 126 -15.62 4.05 -6.28
C GLU A 126 -14.90 3.12 -7.23
N TYR A 127 -14.18 3.71 -8.19
CA TYR A 127 -13.46 2.96 -9.24
C TYR A 127 -11.96 3.15 -9.07
N GLN A 128 -11.25 2.04 -8.92
CA GLN A 128 -9.79 2.02 -8.90
C GLN A 128 -9.28 1.45 -10.21
N TRP A 129 -8.58 2.26 -10.98
CA TRP A 129 -7.95 1.86 -12.23
C TRP A 129 -6.52 1.38 -12.00
N VAL A 130 -6.12 0.35 -12.75
CA VAL A 130 -4.74 -0.16 -12.88
C VAL A 130 -4.36 -0.04 -14.35
N ARG A 131 -3.20 0.55 -14.62
CA ARG A 131 -2.65 0.83 -15.95
C ARG A 131 -1.13 0.74 -15.92
#